data_AF-V6K2Q1-F1
#
_entry.id   AF-V6K2Q1-F1
#
_cell.length_a   1.000
_cell.length_b   1.000
_cell.length_c   1.000
_cell.angle_alpha   90.00
_cell.angle_beta   90.00
_cell.angle_gamma   90.00
#
_symmetry.space_group_name_H-M   'P 1'
#
loop_
_entity.id
_entity.type
_entity.pdbx_description
1 polymer ?
#
loop_
_entity_poly.entity_id
_entity_poly.type
_entity_poly.pdbx_seq_one_letter_code
_entity_poly.pdbx_strand_id
1 'polypeptide(L)'
;VVSLNRLYNEHEQTERSLAEEALFDAFLADLHDAYRSRHGNHHRTSHCLLLLDNADSQQGDEFLRLLLEARDRAGHSDPLLVVATAAAGPQALMRREGGTARDTRGYLSAWDEPHLFRPVPVDDVLHVGRLRDLDEHEVDAVVETALRSQVGNVELPEVDNAVQWLGWLVHQLTRGQPATAAVVGTLCLRRDDDTWPARLRQLFTPDLVGALLERLLPLGTTPEFRAQLARAAVAVNLGDAGAARDLWEHAGEALNSEFRHFSGNALRTMRIETGDDRTDGAHEMLHPLLRFLLLRELAGAPPAADDGVEAWDAAQTALSNRVRSRIADGYEDEQCALAYHDLASGRLESAARYLDGRFGEVPADEWCTELCRLRRAPIRTRGGAPPEPPRRLFRELVAFLADDGRPRSARTKVVTRLLAACWISPEPADDPDTDRVGDPYRNPLGDPFAELYADIREEFLTLRGMVDDGTDRHVLLLKSEQYRRKPWW
;
A
#
# COMPACT_ATOMS: atom_id res chain seq x y z
N VAL A 1 -4.88 -45.06 -5.57
CA VAL A 1 -5.70 -44.14 -4.75
C VAL A 1 -5.50 -44.35 -3.24
N VAL A 2 -5.66 -45.57 -2.69
CA VAL A 2 -5.50 -45.81 -1.23
C VAL A 2 -4.06 -45.69 -0.72
N SER A 3 -3.03 -46.05 -1.52
CA SER A 3 -1.62 -45.87 -1.13
C SER A 3 -1.16 -44.40 -1.19
N LEU A 4 -1.64 -43.65 -2.18
CA LEU A 4 -1.34 -42.23 -2.41
C LEU A 4 -1.90 -41.33 -1.29
N ASN A 5 -3.14 -41.58 -0.86
CA ASN A 5 -3.73 -40.89 0.30
C ASN A 5 -3.05 -41.24 1.63
N ARG A 6 -2.37 -42.38 1.73
CA ARG A 6 -1.56 -42.74 2.90
C ARG A 6 -0.22 -42.01 2.91
N LEU A 7 0.46 -41.97 1.77
CA LEU A 7 1.71 -41.20 1.57
C LEU A 7 1.51 -39.70 1.83
N TYR A 8 0.35 -39.14 1.49
CA TYR A 8 0.06 -37.70 1.67
C TYR A 8 -0.20 -37.28 3.13
N ASN A 9 -0.65 -38.20 4.00
CA ASN A 9 -1.16 -37.86 5.34
C ASN A 9 -0.25 -38.29 6.51
N GLU A 10 0.78 -39.12 6.29
CA GLU A 10 1.54 -39.76 7.37
C GLU A 10 3.07 -39.52 7.37
N HIS A 11 3.67 -38.82 6.38
CA HIS A 11 5.13 -38.90 6.16
C HIS A 11 5.92 -37.60 5.89
N GLU A 12 7.25 -37.71 6.02
CA GLU A 12 8.31 -36.69 5.80
C GLU A 12 8.17 -35.99 4.44
N GLN A 13 8.64 -34.74 4.37
CA GLN A 13 8.57 -33.86 3.19
C GLN A 13 8.95 -34.56 1.87
N THR A 14 9.93 -35.45 1.89
CA THR A 14 10.41 -36.21 0.73
C THR A 14 9.35 -37.14 0.14
N GLU A 15 8.56 -37.81 0.96
CA GLU A 15 7.52 -38.73 0.48
C GLU A 15 6.30 -37.98 -0.07
N ARG A 16 6.00 -36.82 0.52
CA ARG A 16 5.00 -35.90 0.00
C ARG A 16 5.37 -35.41 -1.39
N SER A 17 6.61 -35.00 -1.61
CA SER A 17 7.10 -34.58 -2.93
C SER A 17 6.96 -35.69 -3.98
N LEU A 18 7.32 -36.93 -3.65
CA LEU A 18 7.14 -38.07 -4.57
C LEU A 18 5.66 -38.36 -4.88
N ALA A 19 4.77 -38.18 -3.91
CA ALA A 19 3.33 -38.34 -4.11
C ALA A 19 2.77 -37.24 -5.02
N GLU A 20 3.20 -35.99 -4.84
CA GLU A 20 2.80 -34.85 -5.67
C GLU A 20 3.26 -35.01 -7.12
N GLU A 21 4.51 -35.43 -7.34
CA GLU A 21 5.03 -35.75 -8.67
C GLU A 21 4.18 -36.83 -9.38
N ALA A 22 3.89 -37.94 -8.69
CA ALA A 22 3.09 -39.03 -9.24
C ALA A 22 1.63 -38.60 -9.54
N LEU A 23 1.08 -37.67 -8.76
CA LEU A 23 -0.26 -37.12 -8.99
C LEU A 23 -0.32 -36.27 -10.26
N PHE A 24 0.65 -35.40 -10.49
CA PHE A 24 0.70 -34.59 -11.71
C PHE A 24 0.90 -35.44 -12.97
N ASP A 25 1.79 -36.44 -12.90
CA ASP A 25 2.01 -37.37 -14.02
C ASP A 25 0.72 -38.15 -14.36
N ALA A 26 0.03 -38.68 -13.34
CA ALA A 26 -1.24 -39.38 -13.53
C ALA A 26 -2.35 -38.46 -14.06
N PHE A 27 -2.45 -37.24 -13.52
CA PHE A 27 -3.43 -36.25 -13.95
C PHE A 27 -3.29 -35.88 -15.43
N LEU A 28 -2.07 -35.60 -15.90
CA LEU A 28 -1.82 -35.27 -17.30
C LEU A 28 -2.09 -36.46 -18.23
N ALA A 29 -1.73 -37.68 -17.81
CA ALA A 29 -2.04 -38.90 -18.56
C ALA A 29 -3.56 -39.12 -18.71
N ASP A 30 -4.31 -38.99 -17.61
CA ASP A 30 -5.77 -39.12 -17.61
C ASP A 30 -6.43 -38.05 -18.48
N LEU A 31 -5.93 -36.81 -18.42
CA LEU A 31 -6.41 -35.70 -19.24
C LEU A 31 -6.15 -35.95 -20.72
N HIS A 32 -4.98 -36.47 -21.09
CA HIS A 32 -4.65 -36.81 -22.47
C HIS A 32 -5.53 -37.93 -23.02
N ASP A 33 -5.73 -39.01 -22.25
CA ASP A 33 -6.57 -40.14 -22.64
C ASP A 33 -8.03 -39.73 -22.81
N ALA A 34 -8.53 -38.86 -21.92
CA ALA A 34 -9.89 -38.34 -21.99
C ALA A 34 -10.16 -37.57 -23.29
N TYR A 35 -9.18 -36.80 -23.78
CA TYR A 35 -9.30 -35.98 -25.00
C TYR A 35 -8.92 -36.72 -26.29
N ARG A 36 -8.12 -37.82 -26.23
CA ARG A 36 -7.85 -38.68 -27.41
C ARG A 36 -8.96 -39.68 -27.73
N SER A 37 -9.82 -40.02 -26.76
CA SER A 37 -10.82 -41.07 -26.94
C SER A 37 -11.81 -40.78 -28.08
N ARG A 38 -12.18 -41.79 -28.87
CA ARG A 38 -13.14 -41.68 -29.99
C ARG A 38 -14.51 -41.08 -29.59
N HIS A 39 -14.92 -41.21 -28.33
CA HIS A 39 -16.13 -40.58 -27.79
C HIS A 39 -15.90 -39.12 -27.37
N GLY A 40 -14.71 -38.76 -26.86
CA GLY A 40 -14.34 -37.38 -26.51
C GLY A 40 -14.22 -36.47 -27.74
N ASN A 41 -13.74 -37.01 -28.86
CA ASN A 41 -13.55 -36.31 -30.13
C ASN A 41 -14.84 -35.70 -30.74
N HIS A 42 -16.02 -36.12 -30.30
CA HIS A 42 -17.31 -35.61 -30.80
C HIS A 42 -17.91 -34.49 -29.94
N HIS A 43 -17.42 -34.26 -28.72
CA HIS A 43 -17.97 -33.26 -27.80
C HIS A 43 -16.94 -32.30 -27.19
N ARG A 44 -15.64 -32.63 -27.22
CA ARG A 44 -14.57 -31.80 -26.65
C ARG A 44 -13.65 -31.33 -27.77
N THR A 45 -14.00 -30.19 -28.37
CA THR A 45 -13.27 -29.60 -29.52
C THR A 45 -12.19 -28.58 -29.10
N SER A 46 -11.89 -28.46 -27.80
CA SER A 46 -11.06 -27.39 -27.23
C SER A 46 -10.12 -27.89 -26.14
N HIS A 47 -9.19 -27.04 -25.70
CA HIS A 47 -8.37 -27.23 -24.51
C HIS A 47 -9.22 -27.22 -23.23
N CYS A 48 -8.74 -27.88 -22.16
CA CYS A 48 -9.21 -27.69 -20.79
C CYS A 48 -8.56 -26.42 -20.23
N LEU A 49 -9.34 -25.48 -19.67
CA LEU A 49 -8.81 -24.22 -19.14
C LEU A 49 -8.57 -24.33 -17.63
N LEU A 50 -7.33 -24.09 -17.20
CA LEU A 50 -6.97 -23.84 -15.81
C LEU A 50 -6.70 -22.33 -15.64
N LEU A 51 -7.48 -21.68 -14.78
CA LEU A 51 -7.22 -20.32 -14.33
C LEU A 51 -6.50 -20.41 -12.99
N LEU A 52 -5.22 -20.01 -12.97
CA LEU A 52 -4.39 -20.05 -11.78
C LEU A 52 -4.12 -18.63 -11.29
N ASP A 53 -4.69 -18.25 -10.15
CA ASP A 53 -4.41 -16.95 -9.54
C ASP A 53 -3.29 -17.03 -8.50
N ASN A 54 -2.57 -15.91 -8.32
CA ASN A 54 -1.40 -15.80 -7.44
C ASN A 54 -0.33 -16.85 -7.73
N ALA A 55 0.00 -17.04 -9.02
CA ALA A 55 1.02 -17.98 -9.47
C ALA A 55 2.42 -17.68 -8.91
N ASP A 56 2.64 -16.47 -8.41
CA ASP A 56 3.84 -16.02 -7.70
C ASP A 56 3.87 -16.35 -6.20
N SER A 57 2.77 -16.86 -5.64
CA SER A 57 2.75 -17.39 -4.28
C SER A 57 3.60 -18.66 -4.17
N GLN A 58 3.99 -19.06 -2.95
CA GLN A 58 4.74 -20.30 -2.75
C GLN A 58 4.01 -21.52 -3.31
N GLN A 59 2.70 -21.65 -3.09
CA GLN A 59 1.91 -22.77 -3.62
C GLN A 59 1.70 -22.64 -5.12
N GLY A 60 1.50 -21.43 -5.64
CA GLY A 60 1.38 -21.17 -7.08
C GLY A 60 2.65 -21.53 -7.81
N ASP A 61 3.80 -21.12 -7.28
CA ASP A 61 5.13 -21.41 -7.83
C ASP A 61 5.44 -22.90 -7.79
N GLU A 62 5.16 -23.56 -6.66
CA GLU A 62 5.34 -25.01 -6.50
C GLU A 62 4.40 -25.80 -7.43
N PHE A 63 3.14 -25.39 -7.55
CA PHE A 63 2.19 -25.98 -8.48
C PHE A 63 2.68 -25.83 -9.93
N LEU A 64 3.12 -24.63 -10.33
CA LEU A 64 3.67 -24.39 -11.66
C LEU A 64 4.92 -25.22 -11.90
N ARG A 65 5.84 -25.29 -10.93
CA ARG A 65 7.05 -26.12 -11.01
C ARG A 65 6.70 -27.58 -11.26
N LEU A 66 5.84 -28.17 -10.44
CA LEU A 66 5.42 -29.57 -10.57
C LEU A 66 4.72 -29.85 -11.90
N LEU A 67 3.84 -28.93 -12.34
CA LEU A 67 3.15 -29.04 -13.63
C LEU A 67 4.12 -29.01 -14.81
N LEU A 68 5.06 -28.06 -14.80
CA LEU A 68 6.05 -27.89 -15.85
C LEU A 68 7.00 -29.10 -15.92
N GLU A 69 7.45 -29.61 -14.78
CA GLU A 69 8.27 -30.82 -14.71
C GLU A 69 7.52 -32.06 -15.21
N ALA A 70 6.23 -32.20 -14.88
CA ALA A 70 5.40 -33.30 -15.38
C ALA A 70 5.22 -33.25 -16.90
N ARG A 71 5.04 -32.04 -17.47
CA ARG A 71 5.00 -31.83 -18.92
C ARG A 71 6.30 -32.19 -19.61
N ASP A 72 7.42 -31.76 -19.04
CA ASP A 72 8.76 -32.05 -19.56
C ASP A 72 9.03 -33.57 -19.54
N ARG A 73 8.56 -34.30 -18.50
CA ARG A 73 8.62 -35.77 -18.43
C ARG A 73 7.72 -36.46 -19.47
N ALA A 74 6.50 -35.97 -19.66
CA ALA A 74 5.54 -36.56 -20.61
C ALA A 74 6.00 -36.42 -22.07
N GLY A 75 6.72 -35.34 -22.39
CA GLY A 75 7.35 -35.13 -23.70
C GLY A 75 6.38 -34.95 -24.88
N HIS A 76 5.10 -34.70 -24.59
CA HIS A 76 4.07 -34.42 -25.60
C HIS A 76 3.12 -33.31 -25.12
N SER A 77 2.52 -32.56 -26.05
CA SER A 77 1.52 -31.54 -25.73
C SER A 77 0.30 -32.16 -25.05
N ASP A 78 -0.14 -31.60 -23.94
CA ASP A 78 -1.38 -31.95 -23.25
C ASP A 78 -2.50 -30.93 -23.56
N PRO A 79 -3.78 -31.29 -23.40
CA PRO A 79 -4.88 -30.38 -23.69
C PRO A 79 -5.13 -29.32 -22.61
N LEU A 80 -4.33 -29.19 -21.54
CA LEU A 80 -4.54 -28.19 -20.49
C LEU A 80 -3.97 -26.83 -20.89
N LEU A 81 -4.82 -25.89 -21.28
CA LEU A 81 -4.46 -24.49 -21.38
C LEU A 81 -4.45 -23.87 -19.97
N VAL A 82 -3.31 -23.34 -19.55
CA VAL A 82 -3.15 -22.64 -18.28
C VAL A 82 -3.07 -21.14 -18.56
N VAL A 83 -3.93 -20.38 -17.91
CA VAL A 83 -3.81 -18.92 -17.81
C VAL A 83 -3.49 -18.61 -16.35
N ALA A 84 -2.25 -18.22 -16.10
CA ALA A 84 -1.76 -17.87 -14.79
C ALA A 84 -1.77 -16.35 -14.60
N THR A 85 -2.28 -15.88 -13.48
CA THR A 85 -2.14 -14.50 -13.03
C THR A 85 -1.16 -14.44 -11.88
N ALA A 86 -0.28 -13.45 -11.92
CA ALA A 86 0.70 -13.23 -10.89
C ALA A 86 0.88 -11.74 -10.65
N ALA A 87 1.10 -11.35 -9.40
CA ALA A 87 1.54 -9.99 -9.10
C ALA A 87 3.05 -9.87 -9.41
N ALA A 88 3.82 -10.93 -9.13
CA ALA A 88 5.25 -11.04 -9.36
C ALA A 88 5.64 -12.05 -10.45
N GLY A 89 6.94 -12.17 -10.75
CA GLY A 89 7.42 -13.26 -11.60
C GLY A 89 7.53 -14.59 -10.84
N PRO A 90 6.75 -15.65 -11.18
CA PRO A 90 6.95 -16.98 -10.59
C PRO A 90 8.38 -17.46 -10.84
N GLN A 91 9.05 -17.94 -9.80
CA GLN A 91 10.42 -18.44 -9.88
C GLN A 91 10.53 -19.62 -10.85
N ALA A 92 9.53 -20.49 -10.89
CA ALA A 92 9.45 -21.62 -11.80
C ALA A 92 9.62 -21.18 -13.26
N LEU A 93 9.02 -20.04 -13.64
CA LEU A 93 9.13 -19.47 -14.98
C LEU A 93 10.46 -18.77 -15.20
N MET A 94 10.91 -17.96 -14.23
CA MET A 94 12.21 -17.27 -14.32
C MET A 94 13.39 -18.24 -14.49
N ARG A 95 13.37 -19.39 -13.79
CA ARG A 95 14.39 -20.44 -13.93
C ARG A 95 14.41 -21.05 -15.34
N ARG A 96 13.24 -21.17 -15.98
CA ARG A 96 13.09 -21.72 -17.33
C ARG A 96 13.60 -20.74 -18.40
N GLU A 97 13.30 -19.45 -18.26
CA GLU A 97 13.77 -18.40 -19.18
C GLU A 97 15.29 -18.19 -19.13
N GLY A 98 15.89 -18.25 -17.93
CA GLY A 98 17.34 -18.11 -17.73
C GLY A 98 18.21 -19.13 -18.48
N GLY A 99 17.60 -20.19 -19.05
CA GLY A 99 18.28 -21.22 -19.85
C GLY A 99 18.30 -20.98 -21.37
N THR A 100 17.52 -20.03 -21.90
CA THR A 100 17.43 -19.82 -23.36
C THR A 100 17.61 -18.35 -23.75
N ALA A 101 18.87 -17.98 -23.98
CA ALA A 101 19.23 -16.71 -24.60
C ALA A 101 18.80 -16.71 -26.07
N ARG A 102 17.52 -16.41 -26.37
CA ARG A 102 17.01 -15.92 -27.67
C ARG A 102 15.47 -15.80 -27.67
N ASP A 103 14.91 -14.90 -26.88
CA ASP A 103 13.86 -14.01 -27.41
C ASP A 103 13.64 -12.84 -26.47
N THR A 104 13.77 -11.62 -26.98
CA THR A 104 13.64 -10.38 -26.22
C THR A 104 12.17 -9.96 -26.01
N ARG A 105 11.26 -10.94 -26.01
CA ARG A 105 9.81 -10.83 -25.73
C ARG A 105 9.36 -11.91 -24.74
N GLY A 106 10.20 -12.17 -23.73
CA GLY A 106 9.88 -13.13 -22.67
C GLY A 106 8.69 -12.71 -21.83
N TYR A 107 8.29 -13.57 -20.89
CA TYR A 107 7.28 -13.37 -19.87
C TYR A 107 7.30 -11.95 -19.26
N LEU A 108 8.50 -11.40 -19.03
CA LEU A 108 8.71 -10.03 -18.53
C LEU A 108 8.07 -8.92 -19.39
N SER A 109 7.78 -9.17 -20.66
CA SER A 109 7.04 -8.22 -21.53
C SER A 109 5.55 -8.10 -21.17
N ALA A 110 4.99 -9.02 -20.38
CA ALA A 110 3.64 -8.91 -19.83
C ALA A 110 3.48 -7.71 -18.88
N TRP A 111 4.59 -7.05 -18.51
CA TRP A 111 4.64 -5.85 -17.68
C TRP A 111 4.73 -4.54 -18.47
N ASP A 112 4.81 -4.58 -19.81
CA ASP A 112 5.05 -3.39 -20.62
C ASP A 112 3.79 -2.56 -20.93
N GLU A 113 2.58 -3.12 -20.75
CA GLU A 113 1.30 -2.44 -21.06
C GLU A 113 0.32 -2.45 -19.87
N PRO A 114 0.29 -1.41 -19.02
CA PRO A 114 -0.44 -1.41 -17.74
C PRO A 114 -1.97 -1.36 -17.87
N HIS A 115 -2.52 -1.08 -19.05
CA HIS A 115 -3.95 -0.77 -19.22
C HIS A 115 -4.82 -1.94 -19.69
N LEU A 116 -4.23 -3.03 -20.19
CA LEU A 116 -4.98 -4.18 -20.70
C LEU A 116 -4.36 -5.48 -20.21
N PHE A 117 -5.17 -6.33 -19.59
CA PHE A 117 -4.73 -7.70 -19.28
C PHE A 117 -4.45 -8.45 -20.59
N ARG A 118 -3.16 -8.61 -20.89
CA ARG A 118 -2.65 -9.34 -22.06
C ARG A 118 -1.71 -10.45 -21.56
N PRO A 119 -2.22 -11.66 -21.31
CA PRO A 119 -1.36 -12.74 -20.87
C PRO A 119 -0.41 -13.12 -22.01
N VAL A 120 0.88 -13.19 -21.71
CA VAL A 120 1.94 -13.51 -22.66
C VAL A 120 2.11 -15.02 -22.72
N PRO A 121 2.19 -15.63 -23.92
CA PRO A 121 2.47 -17.05 -24.03
C PRO A 121 3.90 -17.34 -23.54
N VAL A 122 4.02 -18.21 -22.54
CA VAL A 122 5.30 -18.84 -22.16
C VAL A 122 5.58 -20.02 -23.08
N ASP A 123 4.52 -20.77 -23.42
CA ASP A 123 4.50 -21.81 -24.44
C ASP A 123 3.08 -21.90 -25.08
N ASP A 124 2.84 -22.91 -25.91
CA ASP A 124 1.56 -23.09 -26.63
C ASP A 124 0.35 -23.30 -25.69
N VAL A 125 0.57 -23.71 -24.44
CA VAL A 125 -0.47 -24.13 -23.49
C VAL A 125 -0.34 -23.46 -22.11
N LEU A 126 0.60 -22.53 -21.94
CA LEU A 126 0.77 -21.72 -20.74
C LEU A 126 0.89 -20.26 -21.14
N HIS A 127 -0.07 -19.47 -20.67
CA HIS A 127 -0.06 -18.02 -20.78
C HIS A 127 -0.02 -17.42 -19.39
N VAL A 128 0.79 -16.39 -19.19
CA VAL A 128 0.92 -15.73 -17.89
C VAL A 128 0.73 -14.23 -18.09
N GLY A 129 -0.09 -13.61 -17.25
CA GLY A 129 -0.34 -12.17 -17.31
C GLY A 129 -0.36 -11.56 -15.93
N ARG A 130 0.01 -10.29 -15.85
CA ARG A 130 -0.17 -9.51 -14.63
C ARG A 130 -1.58 -8.93 -14.58
N LEU A 131 -2.27 -9.11 -13.46
CA LEU A 131 -3.48 -8.33 -13.18
C LEU A 131 -3.06 -6.93 -12.73
N ARG A 132 -3.59 -5.90 -13.40
CA ARG A 132 -3.44 -4.52 -12.96
C ARG A 132 -4.33 -4.26 -11.74
N ASP A 133 -3.97 -3.25 -10.98
CA ASP A 133 -4.86 -2.69 -9.96
C ASP A 133 -6.09 -2.03 -10.62
N LEU A 134 -7.20 -1.99 -9.89
CA LEU A 134 -8.43 -1.35 -10.34
C LEU A 134 -8.26 0.16 -10.42
N ASP A 135 -8.79 0.77 -11.48
CA ASP A 135 -8.89 2.23 -11.51
C ASP A 135 -10.06 2.73 -10.63
N GLU A 136 -10.13 4.04 -10.42
CA GLU A 136 -11.16 4.65 -9.57
C GLU A 136 -12.59 4.32 -10.03
N HIS A 137 -12.85 4.24 -11.34
CA HIS A 137 -14.18 3.93 -11.88
C HIS A 137 -14.54 2.45 -11.66
N GLU A 138 -13.56 1.55 -11.74
CA GLU A 138 -13.75 0.14 -11.43
C GLU A 138 -14.00 -0.08 -9.93
N VAL A 139 -13.31 0.67 -9.06
CA VAL A 139 -13.60 0.65 -7.62
C VAL A 139 -15.02 1.17 -7.35
N ASP A 140 -15.44 2.25 -8.00
CA ASP A 140 -16.82 2.76 -7.93
C ASP A 140 -17.83 1.67 -8.34
N ALA A 141 -17.57 0.90 -9.40
CA ALA A 141 -18.43 -0.18 -9.84
C ALA A 141 -18.50 -1.34 -8.82
N VAL A 142 -17.39 -1.68 -8.17
CA VAL A 142 -17.34 -2.67 -7.08
C VAL A 142 -18.17 -2.19 -5.88
N VAL A 143 -17.99 -0.93 -5.48
CA VAL A 143 -18.76 -0.29 -4.40
C VAL A 143 -20.24 -0.26 -4.72
N GLU A 144 -20.60 0.17 -5.92
CA GLU A 144 -21.98 0.25 -6.36
C GLU A 144 -22.66 -1.12 -6.34
N THR A 145 -21.96 -2.16 -6.81
CA THR A 145 -22.45 -3.54 -6.77
C THR A 145 -22.65 -4.02 -5.34
N ALA A 146 -21.71 -3.72 -4.44
CA ALA A 146 -21.81 -4.06 -3.02
C ALA A 146 -23.00 -3.36 -2.35
N LEU A 147 -23.16 -2.05 -2.53
CA LEU A 147 -24.28 -1.29 -1.97
C LEU A 147 -25.64 -1.76 -2.53
N ARG A 148 -25.72 -2.03 -3.84
CA ARG A 148 -26.94 -2.58 -4.47
C ARG A 148 -27.31 -3.96 -3.93
N SER A 149 -26.32 -4.80 -3.59
CA SER A 149 -26.58 -6.11 -2.98
C SER A 149 -27.17 -6.03 -1.58
N GLN A 150 -27.07 -4.87 -0.92
CA GLN A 150 -27.52 -4.60 0.45
C GLN A 150 -28.73 -3.65 0.51
N VAL A 151 -29.46 -3.46 -0.59
CA VAL A 151 -30.60 -2.54 -0.68
C VAL A 151 -31.61 -2.81 0.44
N GLY A 152 -31.84 -1.82 1.29
CA GLY A 152 -32.76 -1.86 2.43
C GLY A 152 -32.12 -2.20 3.78
N ASN A 153 -30.86 -2.63 3.81
CA ASN A 153 -30.16 -3.03 5.05
C ASN A 153 -29.03 -2.06 5.46
N VAL A 154 -28.54 -1.23 4.54
CA VAL A 154 -27.43 -0.30 4.81
C VAL A 154 -27.91 1.14 4.68
N GLU A 155 -27.76 1.92 5.76
CA GLU A 155 -27.91 3.36 5.73
C GLU A 155 -26.77 3.98 4.91
N LEU A 156 -27.10 4.88 3.98
CA LEU A 156 -26.10 5.56 3.15
C LEU A 156 -25.40 6.68 3.92
N PRO A 157 -24.13 6.99 3.61
CA PRO A 157 -23.41 8.08 4.24
C PRO A 157 -24.07 9.42 3.91
N GLU A 158 -24.05 10.36 4.86
CA GLU A 158 -24.58 11.72 4.70
C GLU A 158 -23.67 12.58 3.80
N VAL A 159 -23.56 12.19 2.54
CA VAL A 159 -22.78 12.85 1.48
C VAL A 159 -23.59 12.89 0.19
N ASP A 160 -23.27 13.83 -0.70
CA ASP A 160 -24.05 14.06 -1.91
C ASP A 160 -24.05 12.86 -2.88
N ASN A 161 -22.95 12.09 -2.92
CA ASN A 161 -22.84 10.86 -3.69
C ASN A 161 -22.10 9.79 -2.90
N ALA A 162 -22.85 8.84 -2.34
CA ALA A 162 -22.32 7.76 -1.51
C ALA A 162 -21.38 6.81 -2.26
N VAL A 163 -21.66 6.52 -3.54
CA VAL A 163 -20.83 5.61 -4.35
C VAL A 163 -19.47 6.25 -4.61
N GLN A 164 -19.46 7.48 -5.13
CA GLN A 164 -18.20 8.20 -5.40
C GLN A 164 -17.40 8.47 -4.12
N TRP A 165 -18.07 8.85 -3.03
CA TRP A 165 -17.39 9.06 -1.75
C TRP A 165 -16.70 7.79 -1.25
N LEU A 166 -17.42 6.65 -1.24
CA LEU A 166 -16.87 5.39 -0.75
C LEU A 166 -15.85 4.81 -1.72
N GLY A 167 -16.09 4.90 -3.03
CA GLY A 167 -15.17 4.45 -4.07
C GLY A 167 -13.87 5.22 -4.05
N TRP A 168 -13.93 6.56 -3.96
CA TRP A 168 -12.76 7.40 -3.71
C TRP A 168 -12.02 6.99 -2.43
N LEU A 169 -12.72 6.85 -1.30
CA LEU A 169 -12.10 6.51 -0.02
C LEU A 169 -11.37 5.16 -0.08
N VAL A 170 -12.02 4.15 -0.67
CA VAL A 170 -11.44 2.82 -0.85
C VAL A 170 -10.27 2.88 -1.81
N HIS A 171 -10.41 3.55 -2.95
CA HIS A 171 -9.32 3.69 -3.93
C HIS A 171 -8.12 4.46 -3.36
N GLN A 172 -8.32 5.50 -2.53
CA GLN A 172 -7.19 6.17 -1.88
C GLN A 172 -6.46 5.26 -0.87
N LEU A 173 -7.19 4.37 -0.19
CA LEU A 173 -6.59 3.40 0.73
C LEU A 173 -5.88 2.25 0.01
N THR A 174 -6.52 1.69 -1.01
CA THR A 174 -6.09 0.44 -1.65
C THR A 174 -5.37 0.65 -2.95
N ARG A 175 -5.46 1.84 -3.57
CA ARG A 175 -5.00 2.14 -4.93
C ARG A 175 -5.47 1.11 -5.97
N GLY A 176 -6.65 0.53 -5.74
CA GLY A 176 -7.23 -0.48 -6.63
C GLY A 176 -6.71 -1.90 -6.43
N GLN A 177 -5.81 -2.12 -5.47
CA GLN A 177 -5.24 -3.44 -5.19
C GLN A 177 -6.33 -4.46 -4.85
N PRO A 178 -6.14 -5.78 -5.14
CA PRO A 178 -7.13 -6.83 -4.88
C PRO A 178 -7.80 -6.86 -3.48
N ALA A 179 -7.18 -6.31 -2.44
CA ALA A 179 -7.76 -6.11 -1.12
C ALA A 179 -8.97 -5.15 -1.12
N THR A 180 -9.19 -4.39 -2.19
CA THR A 180 -10.38 -3.56 -2.43
C THR A 180 -11.66 -4.30 -2.12
N ALA A 181 -11.83 -5.53 -2.63
CA ALA A 181 -13.03 -6.33 -2.38
C ALA A 181 -13.20 -6.68 -0.89
N ALA A 182 -12.10 -6.96 -0.18
CA ALA A 182 -12.14 -7.23 1.26
C ALA A 182 -12.52 -5.97 2.05
N VAL A 183 -11.94 -4.82 1.72
CA VAL A 183 -12.25 -3.52 2.36
C VAL A 183 -13.71 -3.13 2.12
N VAL A 184 -14.19 -3.20 0.88
CA VAL A 184 -15.60 -2.92 0.53
C VAL A 184 -16.53 -3.89 1.26
N GLY A 185 -16.20 -5.18 1.27
CA GLY A 185 -16.95 -6.20 2.00
C GLY A 185 -17.04 -5.90 3.49
N THR A 186 -15.94 -5.53 4.14
CA THR A 186 -15.92 -5.14 5.56
C THR A 186 -16.79 -3.92 5.86
N LEU A 187 -16.83 -2.93 4.97
CA LEU A 187 -17.63 -1.72 5.17
C LEU A 187 -19.13 -1.95 4.88
N CYS A 188 -19.45 -2.69 3.82
CA CYS A 188 -20.81 -2.82 3.32
C CYS A 188 -21.59 -4.00 3.92
N LEU A 189 -20.94 -5.11 4.31
CA LEU A 189 -21.64 -6.33 4.75
C LEU A 189 -21.93 -6.39 6.26
N ARG A 190 -21.70 -5.30 7.01
CA ARG A 190 -21.89 -5.25 8.47
C ARG A 190 -23.26 -4.69 8.88
N ARG A 191 -23.71 -5.14 10.06
CA ARG A 191 -25.04 -4.90 10.67
C ARG A 191 -25.48 -3.44 10.66
N ASP A 192 -26.79 -3.28 10.61
CA ASP A 192 -27.53 -2.07 10.24
C ASP A 192 -27.38 -0.90 11.23
N ASP A 193 -27.05 -1.15 12.51
CA ASP A 193 -27.04 -0.13 13.57
C ASP A 193 -25.75 0.73 13.64
N ASP A 194 -24.72 0.40 12.85
CA ASP A 194 -23.44 1.11 12.89
C ASP A 194 -23.41 2.33 11.95
N THR A 195 -23.27 3.53 12.52
CA THR A 195 -22.99 4.78 11.78
C THR A 195 -21.75 4.63 10.88
N TRP A 196 -21.66 5.38 9.77
CA TRP A 196 -20.48 5.35 8.89
C TRP A 196 -19.14 5.62 9.59
N PRO A 197 -19.04 6.60 10.51
CA PRO A 197 -17.86 6.73 11.35
C PRO A 197 -17.52 5.44 12.10
N ALA A 198 -18.52 4.72 12.65
CA ALA A 198 -18.35 3.42 13.32
C ALA A 198 -17.86 2.32 12.38
N ARG A 199 -18.38 2.27 11.15
CA ARG A 199 -17.93 1.34 10.10
C ARG A 199 -16.48 1.59 9.70
N LEU A 200 -16.10 2.85 9.48
CA LEU A 200 -14.71 3.22 9.19
C LEU A 200 -13.76 2.86 10.34
N ARG A 201 -14.24 2.85 11.61
CA ARG A 201 -13.43 2.37 12.75
C ARG A 201 -12.96 0.93 12.56
N GLN A 202 -13.79 0.10 11.90
CA GLN A 202 -13.50 -1.32 11.74
C GLN A 202 -12.26 -1.56 10.88
N LEU A 203 -11.92 -0.63 9.99
CA LEU A 203 -10.69 -0.68 9.19
C LEU A 203 -9.42 -0.62 10.05
N PHE A 204 -9.54 -0.21 11.31
CA PHE A 204 -8.43 -0.14 12.27
C PHE A 204 -8.39 -1.31 13.25
N THR A 205 -9.30 -2.28 13.15
CA THR A 205 -9.33 -3.40 14.10
C THR A 205 -8.12 -4.32 13.92
N PRO A 206 -7.46 -4.76 15.02
CA PRO A 206 -6.31 -5.65 14.93
C PRO A 206 -6.60 -6.92 14.14
N ASP A 207 -7.81 -7.48 14.25
CA ASP A 207 -8.21 -8.70 13.54
C ASP A 207 -8.23 -8.49 12.02
N LEU A 208 -8.82 -7.39 11.54
CA LEU A 208 -8.84 -7.09 10.11
C LEU A 208 -7.45 -6.73 9.59
N VAL A 209 -6.70 -5.91 10.34
CA VAL A 209 -5.32 -5.55 10.00
C VAL A 209 -4.48 -6.82 9.91
N GLY A 210 -4.64 -7.73 10.88
CA GLY A 210 -4.09 -9.07 10.94
C GLY A 210 -4.32 -9.86 9.65
N ALA A 211 -5.60 -10.06 9.33
CA ALA A 211 -6.04 -10.85 8.17
C ALA A 211 -5.62 -10.24 6.82
N LEU A 212 -5.65 -8.91 6.69
CA LEU A 212 -5.19 -8.24 5.47
C LEU A 212 -3.67 -8.36 5.31
N LEU A 213 -2.89 -8.18 6.38
CA LEU A 213 -1.43 -8.36 6.33
C LEU A 213 -1.04 -9.81 6.02
N GLU A 214 -1.75 -10.80 6.57
CA GLU A 214 -1.54 -12.21 6.22
C GLU A 214 -1.79 -12.51 4.74
N ARG A 215 -2.74 -11.79 4.11
CA ARG A 215 -3.03 -11.93 2.68
C ARG A 215 -2.02 -11.18 1.80
N LEU A 216 -1.50 -10.04 2.27
CA LEU A 216 -0.68 -9.13 1.47
C LEU A 216 0.83 -9.39 1.60
N LEU A 217 1.29 -9.86 2.76
CA LEU A 217 2.70 -10.19 2.96
C LEU A 217 3.04 -11.53 2.32
N PRO A 218 4.32 -11.75 1.95
CA PRO A 218 4.77 -13.04 1.45
C PRO A 218 4.41 -14.18 2.41
N LEU A 219 3.98 -15.31 1.86
CA LEU A 219 3.69 -16.49 2.66
C LEU A 219 4.92 -16.92 3.46
N GLY A 220 4.70 -17.33 4.71
CA GLY A 220 5.78 -17.69 5.62
C GLY A 220 6.52 -16.51 6.25
N THR A 221 6.07 -15.27 6.04
CA THR A 221 6.57 -14.10 6.79
C THR A 221 6.48 -14.39 8.29
N THR A 222 7.63 -14.40 8.95
CA THR A 222 7.73 -14.69 10.38
C THR A 222 7.15 -13.54 11.21
N PRO A 223 6.61 -13.80 12.41
CA PRO A 223 6.16 -12.73 13.32
C PRO A 223 7.26 -11.71 13.62
N GLU A 224 8.51 -12.16 13.74
CA GLU A 224 9.67 -11.31 13.98
C GLU A 224 9.94 -10.38 12.78
N PHE A 225 9.89 -10.91 11.56
CA PHE A 225 10.06 -10.10 10.35
C PHE A 225 8.92 -9.12 10.15
N ARG A 226 7.68 -9.55 10.41
CA ARG A 226 6.50 -8.69 10.35
C ARG A 226 6.59 -7.51 11.34
N ALA A 227 6.99 -7.76 12.58
CA ALA A 227 7.20 -6.71 13.58
C ALA A 227 8.32 -5.74 13.17
N GLN A 228 9.39 -6.24 12.56
CA GLN A 228 10.48 -5.40 12.07
C GLN A 228 10.07 -4.58 10.84
N LEU A 229 9.28 -5.15 9.93
CA LEU A 229 8.66 -4.42 8.82
C LEU A 229 7.72 -3.32 9.32
N ALA A 230 6.96 -3.57 10.39
CA ALA A 230 6.10 -2.57 11.01
C ALA A 230 6.90 -1.37 11.51
N ARG A 231 8.06 -1.60 12.13
CA ARG A 231 9.00 -0.54 12.54
C ARG A 231 9.58 0.20 11.33
N ALA A 232 9.94 -0.52 10.27
CA ALA A 232 10.49 0.07 9.03
C ALA A 232 9.46 0.92 8.26
N ALA A 233 8.17 0.60 8.34
CA ALA A 233 7.10 1.33 7.64
C ALA A 233 6.94 2.80 8.06
N VAL A 234 7.56 3.19 9.18
CA VAL A 234 7.64 4.56 9.66
C VAL A 234 8.49 5.44 8.73
N ALA A 235 9.50 4.88 8.07
CA ALA A 235 10.34 5.60 7.13
C ALA A 235 9.57 5.99 5.87
N VAL A 236 10.01 7.05 5.20
CA VAL A 236 9.45 7.51 3.91
C VAL A 236 9.64 6.44 2.82
N ASN A 237 10.82 5.80 2.81
CA ASN A 237 11.14 4.65 1.98
C ASN A 237 11.91 3.60 2.81
N LEU A 238 11.95 2.35 2.32
CA LEU A 238 12.61 1.25 3.02
C LEU A 238 14.14 1.33 2.98
N GLY A 239 14.75 2.07 2.05
CA GLY A 239 16.20 2.30 2.02
C GLY A 239 16.67 3.07 3.25
N ASP A 240 15.95 4.12 3.63
CA ASP A 240 16.22 4.90 4.84
C ASP A 240 16.06 4.04 6.10
N ALA A 241 15.02 3.21 6.14
CA ALA A 241 14.86 2.23 7.22
C ALA A 241 16.04 1.25 7.28
N GLY A 242 16.45 0.69 6.14
CA GLY A 242 17.59 -0.23 6.06
C GLY A 242 18.92 0.40 6.48
N ALA A 243 19.09 1.70 6.25
CA ALA A 243 20.30 2.45 6.63
C ALA A 243 20.32 2.89 8.11
N ALA A 244 19.18 2.88 8.81
CA ALA A 244 19.06 3.31 10.20
C ALA A 244 19.51 2.20 11.17
N ARG A 245 20.81 2.14 11.50
CA ARG A 245 21.40 1.08 12.35
C ARG A 245 20.65 0.83 13.67
N ASP A 246 20.25 1.89 14.36
CA ASP A 246 19.50 1.81 15.63
C ASP A 246 18.16 1.06 15.48
N LEU A 247 17.58 1.03 14.28
CA LEU A 247 16.36 0.27 13.99
C LEU A 247 16.61 -1.25 14.01
N TRP A 248 17.85 -1.67 13.73
CA TRP A 248 18.28 -3.06 13.54
C TRP A 248 19.21 -3.57 14.65
N GLU A 249 19.38 -2.83 15.75
CA GLU A 249 20.35 -3.14 16.81
C GLU A 249 20.21 -4.57 17.38
N HIS A 250 18.99 -5.10 17.39
CA HIS A 250 18.67 -6.46 17.87
C HIS A 250 18.34 -7.46 16.75
N ALA A 251 18.46 -7.06 15.48
CA ALA A 251 18.16 -7.92 14.34
C ALA A 251 19.36 -8.81 13.97
N GLY A 252 19.11 -10.11 13.84
CA GLY A 252 20.12 -11.05 13.31
C GLY A 252 20.34 -10.88 11.80
N GLU A 253 21.46 -11.42 11.28
CA GLU A 253 21.80 -11.32 9.84
C GLU A 253 20.73 -11.92 8.92
N ALA A 254 20.05 -12.99 9.36
CA ALA A 254 18.96 -13.60 8.61
C ALA A 254 17.81 -12.60 8.37
N LEU A 255 17.42 -11.85 9.41
CA LEU A 255 16.36 -10.85 9.35
C LEU A 255 16.76 -9.67 8.45
N ASN A 256 18.02 -9.24 8.52
CA ASN A 256 18.55 -8.19 7.65
C ASN A 256 18.57 -8.64 6.18
N SER A 257 18.95 -9.88 5.90
CA SER A 257 18.92 -10.45 4.56
C SER A 257 17.50 -10.53 4.00
N GLU A 258 16.56 -11.00 4.82
CA GLU A 258 15.13 -11.05 4.47
C GLU A 258 14.57 -9.66 4.17
N PHE A 259 14.91 -8.66 4.99
CA PHE A 259 14.53 -7.27 4.74
C PHE A 259 15.08 -6.73 3.42
N ARG A 260 16.39 -6.91 3.15
CA ARG A 260 17.00 -6.46 1.88
C ARG A 260 16.35 -7.11 0.67
N HIS A 261 16.01 -8.39 0.76
CA HIS A 261 15.33 -9.11 -0.31
C HIS A 261 13.88 -8.61 -0.49
N PHE A 262 13.20 -8.28 0.61
CA PHE A 262 11.88 -7.67 0.56
C PHE A 262 11.90 -6.27 -0.05
N SER A 263 12.78 -5.39 0.43
CA SER A 263 12.84 -3.97 0.02
C SER A 263 13.30 -3.79 -1.42
N GLY A 264 14.15 -4.70 -1.93
CA GLY A 264 14.64 -4.68 -3.31
C GLY A 264 13.69 -5.32 -4.33
N ASN A 265 12.47 -5.70 -3.93
CA ASN A 265 11.52 -6.37 -4.80
C ASN A 265 10.19 -5.58 -4.83
N ALA A 266 9.97 -4.82 -5.91
CA ALA A 266 8.75 -4.02 -6.13
C ALA A 266 7.45 -4.80 -5.93
N LEU A 267 7.46 -6.10 -6.14
CA LEU A 267 6.27 -6.95 -6.09
C LEU A 267 5.93 -7.27 -4.63
N ARG A 268 6.96 -7.45 -3.80
CA ARG A 268 6.82 -7.62 -2.34
C ARG A 268 6.48 -6.31 -1.63
N THR A 269 7.03 -5.19 -2.09
CA THR A 269 6.64 -3.86 -1.58
C THR A 269 5.30 -3.39 -2.13
N MET A 270 4.74 -4.13 -3.10
CA MET A 270 3.49 -3.84 -3.82
C MET A 270 3.52 -2.47 -4.52
N ARG A 271 4.66 -2.10 -5.10
CA ARG A 271 4.89 -0.79 -5.72
C ARG A 271 3.77 -0.43 -6.71
N ILE A 272 3.31 0.82 -6.63
CA ILE A 272 2.39 1.39 -7.60
C ILE A 272 3.12 1.54 -8.94
N GLU A 273 2.49 1.12 -10.03
CA GLU A 273 3.05 1.21 -11.38
C GLU A 273 2.02 1.80 -12.35
N THR A 274 1.76 3.09 -12.21
CA THR A 274 0.90 3.85 -13.13
C THR A 274 1.64 4.30 -14.40
N GLY A 275 2.98 4.23 -14.39
CA GLY A 275 3.84 4.71 -15.48
C GLY A 275 4.24 6.19 -15.33
N ASP A 276 3.89 6.83 -14.22
CA ASP A 276 4.34 8.16 -13.83
C ASP A 276 5.23 8.07 -12.59
N ASP A 277 6.55 8.08 -12.79
CA ASP A 277 7.55 7.97 -11.72
C ASP A 277 7.35 8.99 -10.58
N ARG A 278 6.75 10.15 -10.86
CA ARG A 278 6.51 11.20 -9.85
C ARG A 278 5.33 10.89 -8.93
N THR A 279 4.44 10.01 -9.38
CA THR A 279 3.27 9.53 -8.63
C THR A 279 3.52 8.15 -8.02
N ASP A 280 4.24 7.29 -8.74
CA ASP A 280 4.55 5.91 -8.33
C ASP A 280 5.52 5.85 -7.14
N GLY A 281 6.36 6.87 -7.00
CA GLY A 281 7.36 6.97 -5.95
C GLY A 281 8.58 6.08 -6.16
N ALA A 282 9.50 6.14 -5.19
CA ALA A 282 10.76 5.41 -5.25
C ALA A 282 10.52 3.88 -5.19
N HIS A 283 11.44 3.11 -5.78
CA HIS A 283 11.31 1.65 -5.87
C HIS A 283 11.18 0.96 -4.50
N GLU A 284 11.83 1.53 -3.48
CA GLU A 284 11.87 1.02 -2.11
C GLU A 284 10.68 1.50 -1.26
N MET A 285 9.66 2.13 -1.86
CA MET A 285 8.47 2.54 -1.12
C MET A 285 7.49 1.38 -0.95
N LEU A 286 6.93 1.31 0.25
CA LEU A 286 5.79 0.45 0.51
C LEU A 286 4.55 1.02 -0.17
N HIS A 287 3.73 0.14 -0.74
CA HIS A 287 2.39 0.48 -1.15
C HIS A 287 1.60 1.16 -0.01
N PRO A 288 0.79 2.19 -0.29
CA PRO A 288 0.08 2.94 0.75
C PRO A 288 -0.76 2.06 1.68
N LEU A 289 -1.47 1.06 1.15
CA LEU A 289 -2.24 0.10 1.96
C LEU A 289 -1.33 -0.70 2.91
N LEU A 290 -0.23 -1.25 2.38
CA LEU A 290 0.67 -2.09 3.16
C LEU A 290 1.35 -1.26 4.25
N ARG A 291 1.82 -0.07 3.90
CA ARG A 291 2.36 0.91 4.85
C ARG A 291 1.34 1.26 5.93
N PHE A 292 0.10 1.55 5.55
CA PHE A 292 -0.99 1.85 6.48
C PHE A 292 -1.21 0.72 7.48
N LEU A 293 -1.35 -0.52 7.00
CA LEU A 293 -1.61 -1.69 7.85
C LEU A 293 -0.45 -1.97 8.82
N LEU A 294 0.80 -1.89 8.33
CA LEU A 294 2.01 -2.04 9.15
C LEU A 294 2.11 -0.96 10.23
N LEU A 295 1.78 0.29 9.91
CA LEU A 295 1.74 1.38 10.88
C LEU A 295 0.64 1.19 11.94
N ARG A 296 -0.49 0.55 11.57
CA ARG A 296 -1.54 0.21 12.55
C ARG A 296 -1.11 -0.89 13.49
N GLU A 297 -0.45 -1.91 12.97
CA GLU A 297 0.16 -2.95 13.79
C GLU A 297 1.19 -2.36 14.76
N LEU A 298 2.07 -1.48 14.28
CA LEU A 298 3.06 -0.80 15.12
C LEU A 298 2.41 0.07 16.21
N ALA A 299 1.33 0.79 15.88
CA ALA A 299 0.62 1.65 16.83
C ALA A 299 -0.14 0.85 17.90
N GLY A 300 -0.51 -0.39 17.60
CA GLY A 300 -1.14 -1.34 18.53
C GLY A 300 -0.16 -2.23 19.29
N ALA A 301 1.13 -2.23 18.93
CA ALA A 301 2.13 -3.06 19.58
C ALA A 301 2.32 -2.67 21.05
N PRO A 302 2.47 -3.66 21.96
CA PRO A 302 2.76 -3.36 23.35
C PRO A 302 4.13 -2.67 23.48
N PRO A 303 4.33 -1.83 24.51
CA PRO A 303 5.64 -1.25 24.79
C PRO A 303 6.66 -2.35 25.10
N ALA A 304 7.94 -2.08 24.81
CA ALA A 304 9.01 -3.02 25.11
C ALA A 304 9.12 -3.25 26.63
N ALA A 305 9.37 -4.50 27.03
CA ALA A 305 9.37 -4.91 28.43
C ALA A 305 10.52 -4.28 29.26
N ASP A 306 11.61 -3.89 28.61
CA ASP A 306 12.86 -3.52 29.28
C ASP A 306 12.97 -2.03 29.64
N ASP A 307 12.37 -1.14 28.85
CA ASP A 307 12.47 0.32 29.02
C ASP A 307 11.12 1.06 28.99
N GLY A 308 10.02 0.35 28.69
CA GLY A 308 8.69 0.93 28.57
C GLY A 308 8.52 1.88 27.38
N VAL A 309 9.50 1.96 26.48
CA VAL A 309 9.42 2.79 25.28
C VAL A 309 8.46 2.11 24.29
N GLU A 310 7.52 2.89 23.77
CA GLU A 310 6.58 2.39 22.77
C GLU A 310 7.31 2.18 21.44
N ALA A 311 7.04 1.05 20.76
CA ALA A 311 7.77 0.66 19.54
C ALA A 311 7.73 1.73 18.43
N TRP A 312 6.63 2.49 18.35
CA TRP A 312 6.50 3.65 17.46
C TRP A 312 7.57 4.71 17.73
N ASP A 313 7.71 5.13 18.99
CA ASP A 313 8.60 6.22 19.37
C ASP A 313 10.07 5.79 19.23
N ALA A 314 10.37 4.52 19.52
CA ALA A 314 11.68 3.92 19.26
C ALA A 314 12.04 3.96 17.76
N ALA A 315 11.12 3.55 16.87
CA ALA A 315 11.34 3.58 15.43
C ALA A 315 11.53 5.01 14.89
N GLN A 316 10.70 5.96 15.32
CA GLN A 316 10.85 7.37 14.95
C GLN A 316 12.17 7.96 15.43
N THR A 317 12.61 7.59 16.63
CA THR A 317 13.88 8.06 17.20
C THR A 317 15.08 7.54 16.41
N ALA A 318 15.10 6.23 16.09
CA ALA A 318 16.14 5.62 15.26
C ALA A 318 16.27 6.31 13.90
N LEU A 319 15.14 6.56 13.23
CA LEU A 319 15.11 7.26 11.93
C LEU A 319 15.53 8.74 12.07
N SER A 320 15.06 9.43 13.10
CA SER A 320 15.48 10.81 13.38
C SER A 320 16.99 10.92 13.64
N ASN A 321 17.59 9.96 14.35
CA ASN A 321 19.03 9.92 14.61
C ASN A 321 19.81 9.73 13.30
N ARG A 322 19.34 8.84 12.43
CA ARG A 322 19.92 8.64 11.09
C ARG A 322 19.91 9.93 10.28
N VAL A 323 18.79 10.64 10.24
CA VAL A 323 18.64 11.92 9.53
C VAL A 323 19.59 12.98 10.13
N ARG A 324 19.64 13.10 11.47
CA ARG A 324 20.58 14.03 12.14
C ARG A 324 22.04 13.73 11.81
N SER A 325 22.41 12.45 11.72
CA SER A 325 23.76 12.06 11.29
C SER A 325 24.05 12.57 9.88
N ARG A 326 23.10 12.45 8.94
CA ARG A 326 23.29 12.96 7.56
C ARG A 326 23.46 14.47 7.53
N ILE A 327 22.65 15.19 8.30
CA ILE A 327 22.77 16.65 8.40
C ILE A 327 24.16 17.02 8.93
N ALA A 328 24.66 16.31 9.95
CA ALA A 328 26.01 16.51 10.49
C ALA A 328 27.12 16.18 9.46
N ASP A 329 26.86 15.23 8.55
CA ASP A 329 27.74 14.86 7.43
C ASP A 329 27.64 15.82 6.22
N GLY A 330 26.83 16.89 6.31
CA GLY A 330 26.72 17.95 5.29
C GLY A 330 25.55 17.81 4.30
N TYR A 331 24.61 16.91 4.53
CA TYR A 331 23.38 16.78 3.74
C TYR A 331 22.28 17.68 4.33
N GLU A 332 22.37 18.98 4.10
CA GLU A 332 21.44 19.98 4.67
C GLU A 332 20.01 19.89 4.10
N ASP A 333 19.83 19.27 2.95
CA ASP A 333 18.54 18.99 2.29
C ASP A 333 17.64 18.02 3.08
N GLU A 334 18.21 17.32 4.06
CA GLU A 334 17.52 16.37 4.92
C GLU A 334 16.68 17.01 6.05
N GLN A 335 16.70 18.35 6.19
CA GLN A 335 15.91 19.04 7.22
C GLN A 335 14.40 18.77 7.11
N CYS A 336 13.87 18.63 5.89
CA CYS A 336 12.46 18.26 5.67
C CYS A 336 12.17 16.85 6.22
N ALA A 337 13.10 15.90 6.07
CA ALA A 337 12.95 14.55 6.61
C ALA A 337 12.98 14.55 8.15
N LEU A 338 13.77 15.44 8.77
CA LEU A 338 13.75 15.59 10.22
C LEU A 338 12.40 16.14 10.71
N ALA A 339 11.87 17.18 10.04
CA ALA A 339 10.56 17.73 10.34
C ALA A 339 9.42 16.72 10.12
N TYR A 340 9.57 15.83 9.12
CA TYR A 340 8.66 14.72 8.87
C TYR A 340 8.58 13.76 10.07
N HIS A 341 9.74 13.32 10.57
CA HIS A 341 9.80 12.43 11.74
C HIS A 341 9.35 13.12 13.04
N ASP A 342 9.64 14.42 13.18
CA ASP A 342 9.10 15.23 14.28
C ASP A 342 7.57 15.24 14.27
N LEU A 343 6.95 15.51 13.11
CA LEU A 343 5.50 15.51 12.96
C LEU A 343 4.91 14.13 13.27
N ALA A 344 5.49 13.07 12.70
CA ALA A 344 5.06 11.70 12.92
C ALA A 344 5.24 11.21 14.38
N SER A 345 6.10 11.88 15.15
CA SER A 345 6.25 11.68 16.61
C SER A 345 5.32 12.57 17.44
N GLY A 346 4.40 13.31 16.81
CA GLY A 346 3.49 14.25 17.48
C GLY A 346 4.12 15.62 17.83
N ARG A 347 5.35 15.91 17.40
CA ARG A 347 6.02 17.21 17.62
C ARG A 347 5.63 18.25 16.55
N LEU A 348 4.32 18.51 16.44
CA LEU A 348 3.75 19.45 15.45
C LEU A 348 4.42 20.84 15.49
N GLU A 349 4.71 21.36 16.69
CA GLU A 349 5.35 22.68 16.83
C GLU A 349 6.74 22.73 16.16
N SER A 350 7.52 21.65 16.23
CA SER A 350 8.84 21.59 15.60
C SER A 350 8.74 21.56 14.08
N ALA A 351 7.84 20.73 13.53
CA ALA A 351 7.61 20.65 12.10
C ALA A 351 7.05 21.97 11.52
N ALA A 352 6.13 22.62 12.24
CA ALA A 352 5.60 23.92 11.83
C ALA A 352 6.64 25.04 11.88
N ARG A 353 7.56 25.00 12.86
CA ARG A 353 8.69 25.95 12.93
C ARG A 353 9.63 25.80 11.73
N TYR A 354 9.89 24.56 11.31
CA TYR A 354 10.64 24.31 10.08
C TYR A 354 9.96 24.97 8.87
N LEU A 355 8.68 24.66 8.62
CA LEU A 355 7.94 25.27 7.49
C LEU A 355 7.85 26.79 7.58
N ASP A 356 7.64 27.36 8.76
CA ASP A 356 7.58 28.82 8.96
C ASP A 356 8.93 29.50 8.72
N GLY A 357 10.04 28.81 9.02
CA GLY A 357 11.39 29.27 8.69
C GLY A 357 11.60 29.33 7.18
N ARG A 358 11.17 28.29 6.46
CA ARG A 358 11.28 28.19 4.99
C ARG A 358 10.38 29.18 4.25
N PHE A 359 9.30 29.65 4.87
CA PHE A 359 8.34 30.55 4.24
C PHE A 359 8.95 31.92 3.93
N GLY A 360 9.09 32.22 2.64
CA GLY A 360 9.73 33.44 2.12
C GLY A 360 11.25 33.32 1.93
N GLU A 361 11.86 32.22 2.36
CA GLU A 361 13.24 31.87 2.01
C GLU A 361 13.31 31.12 0.67
N VAL A 362 12.27 30.35 0.35
CA VAL A 362 12.10 29.68 -0.94
C VAL A 362 10.83 30.10 -1.67
N PRO A 363 10.80 29.92 -3.00
CA PRO A 363 9.58 30.08 -3.79
C PRO A 363 8.39 29.30 -3.22
N ALA A 364 7.18 29.84 -3.41
CA ALA A 364 5.98 29.25 -2.80
C ALA A 364 5.64 27.85 -3.32
N ASP A 365 6.03 27.49 -4.54
CA ASP A 365 5.86 26.15 -5.11
C ASP A 365 6.75 25.12 -4.40
N GLU A 366 8.02 25.46 -4.16
CA GLU A 366 8.94 24.66 -3.34
C GLU A 366 8.43 24.55 -1.90
N TRP A 367 7.97 25.64 -1.30
CA TRP A 367 7.37 25.62 0.04
C TRP A 367 6.11 24.73 0.11
N CYS A 368 5.24 24.80 -0.89
CA CYS A 368 4.06 23.94 -0.98
C CYS A 368 4.46 22.46 -1.18
N THR A 369 5.52 22.19 -1.93
CA THR A 369 6.11 20.85 -2.09
C THR A 369 6.57 20.30 -0.74
N GLU A 370 7.27 21.09 0.08
CA GLU A 370 7.67 20.70 1.44
C GLU A 370 6.44 20.44 2.34
N LEU A 371 5.42 21.30 2.29
CA LEU A 371 4.14 21.07 3.01
C LEU A 371 3.49 19.74 2.59
N CYS A 372 3.49 19.44 1.30
CA CYS A 372 2.94 18.19 0.76
C CYS A 372 3.73 16.96 1.22
N ARG A 373 5.06 17.07 1.37
CA ARG A 373 5.89 16.01 1.97
C ARG A 373 5.56 15.82 3.44
N LEU A 374 5.48 16.90 4.22
CA LEU A 374 5.23 16.81 5.66
C LEU A 374 3.86 16.26 5.99
N ARG A 375 2.79 16.63 5.26
CA ARG A 375 1.45 16.10 5.52
C ARG A 375 1.35 14.57 5.33
N ARG A 376 2.31 13.93 4.65
CA ARG A 376 2.40 12.47 4.50
C ARG A 376 3.06 11.77 5.68
N ALA A 377 3.46 12.51 6.71
CA ALA A 377 3.90 11.96 7.98
C ALA A 377 2.79 11.06 8.56
N PRO A 378 3.10 9.83 9.00
CA PRO A 378 2.07 8.94 9.50
C PRO A 378 1.50 9.45 10.82
N ILE A 379 0.16 9.37 10.95
CA ILE A 379 -0.55 9.75 12.17
C ILE A 379 -0.63 8.54 13.09
N ARG A 380 -0.13 8.71 14.32
CA ARG A 380 -0.27 7.71 15.35
C ARG A 380 -1.70 7.70 15.91
N THR A 381 -2.32 6.53 15.93
CA THR A 381 -3.66 6.32 16.50
C THR A 381 -3.58 5.19 17.51
N ARG A 382 -3.62 5.52 18.80
CA ARG A 382 -3.48 4.53 19.87
C ARG A 382 -4.75 3.69 19.99
N GLY A 383 -4.60 2.38 20.14
CA GLY A 383 -5.68 1.46 20.53
C GLY A 383 -6.74 1.17 19.46
N GLY A 384 -6.45 1.40 18.17
CA GLY A 384 -7.38 1.08 17.07
C GLY A 384 -8.66 1.93 17.04
N ALA A 385 -8.76 2.99 17.86
CA ALA A 385 -9.84 3.96 17.73
C ALA A 385 -9.62 4.80 16.45
N PRO A 386 -10.67 5.17 15.72
CA PRO A 386 -10.50 6.20 14.69
C PRO A 386 -10.06 7.50 15.36
N PRO A 387 -9.64 8.50 14.58
CA PRO A 387 -9.58 9.84 15.12
C PRO A 387 -10.91 10.20 15.80
N GLU A 388 -10.82 10.96 16.90
CA GLU A 388 -11.92 11.79 17.36
C GLU A 388 -12.53 12.57 16.17
N PRO A 389 -13.75 13.13 16.27
CA PRO A 389 -14.28 13.97 15.18
C PRO A 389 -13.18 14.93 14.68
N PRO A 390 -12.91 15.03 13.36
CA PRO A 390 -11.70 15.69 12.84
C PRO A 390 -11.49 17.10 13.42
N ARG A 391 -12.56 17.86 13.61
CA ARG A 391 -12.55 19.17 14.28
C ARG A 391 -12.08 19.15 15.73
N ARG A 392 -12.37 18.08 16.47
CA ARG A 392 -11.87 17.91 17.84
C ARG A 392 -10.38 17.63 17.84
N LEU A 393 -9.92 16.67 17.03
CA LEU A 393 -8.50 16.38 16.86
C LEU A 393 -7.71 17.62 16.44
N PHE A 394 -8.21 18.38 15.45
CA PHE A 394 -7.61 19.64 15.04
C PHE A 394 -7.45 20.62 16.20
N ARG A 395 -8.52 20.84 16.98
CA ARG A 395 -8.48 21.75 18.15
C ARG A 395 -7.48 21.29 19.21
N GLU A 396 -7.39 20.00 19.47
CA GLU A 396 -6.42 19.44 20.42
C GLU A 396 -4.97 19.64 19.93
N LEU A 397 -4.71 19.39 18.64
CA LEU A 397 -3.40 19.59 18.03
C LEU A 397 -2.92 21.04 18.11
N VAL A 398 -3.81 22.03 17.91
CA VAL A 398 -3.44 23.45 17.89
C VAL A 398 -3.69 24.20 19.20
N ALA A 399 -4.17 23.52 20.24
CA ALA A 399 -4.54 24.13 21.52
C ALA A 399 -3.39 24.94 22.14
N PHE A 400 -2.15 24.46 21.98
CA PHE A 400 -0.95 25.12 22.51
C PHE A 400 -0.67 26.51 21.91
N LEU A 401 -1.29 26.86 20.78
CA LEU A 401 -1.15 28.20 20.17
C LEU A 401 -1.85 29.31 20.98
N ALA A 402 -2.75 28.93 21.89
CA ALA A 402 -3.43 29.85 22.81
C ALA A 402 -2.63 30.11 24.11
N ASP A 403 -1.45 29.51 24.27
CA ASP A 403 -0.59 29.75 25.43
C ASP A 403 0.04 31.16 25.38
N ASP A 404 -0.51 32.08 26.17
CA ASP A 404 -0.04 33.46 26.32
C ASP A 404 1.39 33.54 26.90
N GLY A 405 1.88 32.47 27.56
CA GLY A 405 3.24 32.40 28.10
C GLY A 405 4.32 32.19 27.04
N ARG A 406 3.95 31.81 25.81
CA ARG A 406 4.87 31.60 24.67
C ARG A 406 4.29 32.26 23.42
N PRO A 407 4.37 33.60 23.29
CA PRO A 407 3.80 34.31 22.15
C PRO A 407 4.48 33.87 20.86
N ARG A 408 3.66 33.60 19.84
CA ARG A 408 4.08 33.20 18.49
C ARG A 408 3.66 34.26 17.49
N SER A 409 4.44 34.42 16.42
CA SER A 409 4.09 35.34 15.34
C SER A 409 2.76 34.96 14.68
N ALA A 410 2.09 35.92 14.04
CA ALA A 410 0.86 35.66 13.31
C ALA A 410 1.07 34.60 12.21
N ARG A 411 2.19 34.70 11.47
CA ARG A 411 2.55 33.75 10.42
C ARG A 411 2.78 32.34 10.96
N THR A 412 3.54 32.19 12.05
CA THR A 412 3.78 30.90 12.68
C THR A 412 2.47 30.22 13.12
N LYS A 413 1.50 30.98 13.63
CA LYS A 413 0.17 30.46 14.01
C LYS A 413 -0.59 29.93 12.79
N VAL A 414 -0.59 30.69 11.69
CA VAL A 414 -1.22 30.32 10.41
C VAL A 414 -0.57 29.07 9.83
N VAL A 415 0.76 29.02 9.72
CA VAL A 415 1.51 27.85 9.22
C VAL A 415 1.24 26.60 10.07
N THR A 416 1.19 26.76 11.40
CA THR A 416 0.92 25.62 12.31
C THR A 416 -0.49 25.08 12.12
N ARG A 417 -1.51 25.94 12.01
CA ARG A 417 -2.89 25.52 11.76
C ARG A 417 -3.04 24.87 10.40
N LEU A 418 -2.42 25.46 9.37
CA LEU A 418 -2.43 24.90 8.03
C LEU A 418 -1.79 23.51 8.01
N LEU A 419 -0.60 23.35 8.60
CA LEU A 419 0.07 22.05 8.68
C LEU A 419 -0.80 21.03 9.43
N ALA A 420 -1.35 21.39 10.59
CA ALA A 420 -2.20 20.50 11.38
C ALA A 420 -3.45 20.05 10.61
N ALA A 421 -4.13 20.99 9.94
CA ALA A 421 -5.32 20.69 9.15
C ALA A 421 -4.97 19.83 7.92
N CYS A 422 -3.96 20.20 7.15
CA CYS A 422 -3.48 19.42 6.00
C CYS A 422 -3.00 18.02 6.39
N TRP A 423 -2.40 17.85 7.57
CA TRP A 423 -1.87 16.57 8.04
C TRP A 423 -2.98 15.54 8.28
N ILE A 424 -4.10 15.96 8.85
CA ILE A 424 -5.23 15.07 9.16
C ILE A 424 -6.31 15.04 8.08
N SER A 425 -6.26 15.96 7.11
CA SER A 425 -7.26 16.05 6.04
C SER A 425 -6.87 15.24 4.81
N PRO A 426 -7.85 14.76 4.02
CA PRO A 426 -7.55 14.14 2.76
C PRO A 426 -6.95 15.14 1.78
N GLU A 427 -5.97 14.69 1.00
CA GLU A 427 -5.39 15.51 -0.06
C GLU A 427 -6.45 15.84 -1.13
N PRO A 428 -6.47 17.07 -1.69
CA PRO A 428 -7.35 17.40 -2.80
C PRO A 428 -6.85 16.73 -4.09
N ALA A 429 -7.56 16.96 -5.21
CA ALA A 429 -7.09 16.53 -6.52
C ALA A 429 -5.68 17.08 -6.82
N ASP A 430 -4.81 16.24 -7.40
CA ASP A 430 -3.39 16.52 -7.53
C ASP A 430 -3.10 17.72 -8.44
N ASP A 431 -2.26 18.62 -7.94
CA ASP A 431 -1.54 19.62 -8.71
C ASP A 431 -0.20 19.02 -9.17
N PRO A 432 0.03 18.86 -10.48
CA PRO A 432 1.25 18.28 -11.02
C PRO A 432 2.54 18.98 -10.57
N ASP A 433 2.48 20.27 -10.27
CA ASP A 433 3.66 21.08 -9.96
C ASP A 433 4.15 20.88 -8.52
N THR A 434 3.26 20.45 -7.61
CA THR A 434 3.53 20.54 -6.17
C THR A 434 3.08 19.32 -5.36
N ASP A 435 2.11 18.52 -5.84
CA ASP A 435 1.60 17.35 -5.09
C ASP A 435 2.32 16.03 -5.47
N ARG A 436 3.05 16.01 -6.59
CA ARG A 436 3.80 14.84 -7.09
C ARG A 436 5.19 14.71 -6.47
N VAL A 437 5.23 14.62 -5.14
CA VAL A 437 6.49 14.60 -4.38
C VAL A 437 7.08 13.20 -4.18
N GLY A 438 6.63 12.21 -4.97
CA GLY A 438 7.19 10.86 -4.98
C GLY A 438 6.93 10.01 -3.74
N ASP A 439 6.05 10.42 -2.83
CA ASP A 439 5.52 9.58 -1.72
C ASP A 439 4.02 9.35 -1.94
N PRO A 440 3.56 8.16 -2.35
CA PRO A 440 2.15 7.93 -2.67
C PRO A 440 1.25 7.76 -1.43
N TYR A 441 1.82 7.75 -0.22
CA TYR A 441 1.09 7.53 1.02
C TYR A 441 0.09 8.66 1.28
N ARG A 442 -1.18 8.29 1.42
CA ARG A 442 -2.27 9.18 1.83
C ARG A 442 -3.10 8.49 2.89
N ASN A 443 -3.63 9.26 3.84
CA ASN A 443 -4.52 8.75 4.86
C ASN A 443 -5.89 9.44 4.77
N PRO A 444 -6.82 8.96 3.92
CA PRO A 444 -8.14 9.58 3.76
C PRO A 444 -9.00 9.46 5.02
N LEU A 445 -8.61 8.64 6.00
CA LEU A 445 -9.41 8.36 7.19
C LEU A 445 -9.21 9.37 8.33
N GLY A 446 -8.30 10.33 8.20
CA GLY A 446 -8.12 11.39 9.19
C GLY A 446 -9.32 12.36 9.24
N ASP A 447 -9.85 12.73 8.08
CA ASP A 447 -11.05 13.56 7.89
C ASP A 447 -11.81 13.06 6.64
N PRO A 448 -12.48 11.89 6.72
CA PRO A 448 -13.09 11.25 5.55
C PRO A 448 -14.22 12.08 4.91
N PHE A 449 -14.70 13.12 5.59
CA PHE A 449 -15.77 14.01 5.12
C PHE A 449 -15.27 15.39 4.65
N ALA A 450 -13.95 15.63 4.71
CA ALA A 450 -13.30 16.88 4.36
C ALA A 450 -13.86 18.10 5.14
N GLU A 451 -14.15 17.93 6.43
CA GLU A 451 -14.66 18.97 7.32
C GLU A 451 -13.74 20.18 7.45
N LEU A 452 -12.42 20.00 7.27
CA LEU A 452 -11.38 21.02 7.48
C LEU A 452 -10.95 21.75 6.18
N TYR A 453 -11.53 21.43 5.03
CA TYR A 453 -11.15 22.07 3.75
C TYR A 453 -11.34 23.59 3.76
N ALA A 454 -12.42 24.07 4.40
CA ALA A 454 -12.65 25.50 4.54
C ALA A 454 -11.54 26.17 5.36
N ASP A 455 -11.15 25.56 6.48
CA ASP A 455 -10.07 26.04 7.34
C ASP A 455 -8.73 26.08 6.58
N ILE A 456 -8.38 25.00 5.86
CA ILE A 456 -7.16 24.94 5.02
C ILE A 456 -7.14 26.06 3.98
N ARG A 457 -8.25 26.26 3.29
CA ARG A 457 -8.40 27.30 2.27
C ARG A 457 -8.20 28.70 2.84
N GLU A 458 -8.78 28.98 4.02
CA GLU A 458 -8.63 30.26 4.69
C GLU A 458 -7.19 30.54 5.12
N GLU A 459 -6.47 29.53 5.61
CA GLU A 459 -5.06 29.69 6.01
C GLU A 459 -4.15 29.95 4.79
N PHE A 460 -4.38 29.28 3.63
CA PHE A 460 -3.67 29.61 2.39
C PHE A 460 -3.93 31.05 1.92
N LEU A 461 -5.18 31.52 1.97
CA LEU A 461 -5.52 32.89 1.60
C LEU A 461 -4.90 33.92 2.57
N THR A 462 -4.77 33.55 3.83
CA THR A 462 -4.10 34.36 4.86
C THR A 462 -2.61 34.46 4.57
N LEU A 463 -1.92 33.34 4.28
CA LEU A 463 -0.50 33.34 3.88
C LEU A 463 -0.27 34.13 2.60
N ARG A 464 -1.17 34.01 1.62
CA ARG A 464 -1.13 34.81 0.39
C ARG A 464 -1.14 36.32 0.69
N GLY A 465 -1.88 36.75 1.72
CA GLY A 465 -1.90 38.15 2.16
C GLY A 465 -0.59 38.62 2.78
N MET A 466 0.28 37.71 3.22
CA MET A 466 1.56 37.98 3.89
C MET A 466 2.77 37.99 2.93
N VAL A 467 2.56 37.70 1.65
CA VAL A 467 3.62 37.68 0.63
C VAL A 467 3.42 38.84 -0.36
N ASP A 468 4.52 39.51 -0.70
CA ASP A 468 4.55 40.63 -1.64
C ASP A 468 4.74 40.18 -3.11
N ASP A 469 5.46 39.08 -3.33
CA ASP A 469 5.73 38.56 -4.68
C ASP A 469 4.45 38.07 -5.39
N GLY A 470 4.26 38.51 -6.64
CA GLY A 470 3.06 38.21 -7.42
C GLY A 470 2.93 36.73 -7.81
N THR A 471 4.05 36.05 -8.05
CA THR A 471 4.11 34.63 -8.42
C THR A 471 3.74 33.77 -7.22
N ASP A 472 4.35 34.02 -6.07
CA ASP A 472 4.06 33.30 -4.83
C ASP A 472 2.61 33.48 -4.40
N ARG A 473 2.08 34.70 -4.53
CA ARG A 473 0.65 34.98 -4.28
C ARG A 473 -0.27 34.20 -5.21
N HIS A 474 0.16 33.90 -6.43
CA HIS A 474 -0.61 33.12 -7.39
C HIS A 474 -0.57 31.63 -7.03
N VAL A 475 0.61 31.09 -6.69
CA VAL A 475 0.75 29.69 -6.23
C VAL A 475 -0.13 29.41 -5.02
N LEU A 476 -0.07 30.25 -3.99
CA LEU A 476 -0.90 30.09 -2.79
C LEU A 476 -2.41 30.22 -3.08
N LEU A 477 -2.79 31.03 -4.08
CA LEU A 477 -4.17 31.09 -4.56
C LEU A 477 -4.57 29.75 -5.20
N LEU A 478 -3.79 29.24 -6.16
CA LEU A 478 -4.06 27.97 -6.82
C LEU A 478 -4.18 26.82 -5.80
N LYS A 479 -3.28 26.77 -4.81
CA LYS A 479 -3.38 25.83 -3.69
C LYS A 479 -4.69 25.97 -2.92
N SER A 480 -5.11 27.19 -2.58
CA SER A 480 -6.38 27.41 -1.90
C SER A 480 -7.61 26.97 -2.71
N GLU A 481 -7.51 27.02 -4.05
CA GLU A 481 -8.58 26.65 -4.97
C GLU A 481 -8.80 25.13 -5.05
N GLN A 482 -7.74 24.33 -4.88
CA GLN A 482 -7.84 22.86 -4.82
C GLN A 482 -8.77 22.38 -3.69
N TYR A 483 -8.86 23.13 -2.58
CA TYR A 483 -9.71 22.80 -1.43
C TYR A 483 -11.14 23.36 -1.54
N ARG A 484 -11.57 23.90 -2.69
CA ARG A 484 -12.96 24.33 -2.89
C ARG A 484 -13.95 23.18 -3.06
N ARG A 485 -13.49 22.07 -3.63
CA ARG A 485 -14.31 20.89 -3.90
C ARG A 485 -13.82 19.75 -3.04
N LYS A 486 -14.74 18.93 -2.54
CA LYS A 486 -14.38 17.70 -1.83
C LYS A 486 -13.73 16.74 -2.84
N PRO A 487 -12.83 15.85 -2.38
CA PRO A 487 -11.94 15.11 -3.27
C PRO A 487 -12.62 14.01 -4.11
N TRP A 488 -13.88 13.66 -3.82
CA TRP A 488 -14.67 12.66 -4.55
C TRP A 488 -15.59 13.25 -5.64
N TRP A 489 -15.34 14.49 -6.09
CA TRP A 489 -16.17 15.23 -7.06
C TRP A 489 -15.51 15.45 -8.41
#